data_AF-A0A7C9CV81-F1
#
_entry.id   AF-A0A7C9CV81-F1
#
_cell.length_a   1.000
_cell.length_b   1.000
_cell.length_c   1.000
_cell.angle_alpha   90.00
_cell.angle_beta   90.00
_cell.angle_gamma   90.00
#
_symmetry.space_group_name_H-M   'P 1'
#
loop_
_entity.id
_entity.type
_entity.pdbx_description
1 polymer ?
#
loop_
_entity_poly.entity_id
_entity_poly.type
_entity_poly.pdbx_seq_one_letter_code
_entity_poly.pdbx_strand_id
1 'polypeptide(L)'
;QPGDHVLPVFTGECKECAHCKSEESNMCDVLRINTDRGVMLNDGQPRFTCNGKPIYHFVGTSTFSEYTVIHVGCLAKINPDAPLDKVCVLSCGISTGFGATVNVAKPKKGQTVAIFGLGAVGLAAAEGA
;
A
#
# COMPACT_ATOMS: atom_id res chain seq x y z
N GLN A 1 -8.57 -5.49 15.17
CA GLN A 1 -8.38 -6.12 16.50
C GLN A 1 -7.50 -7.36 16.36
N PRO A 2 -6.94 -7.93 17.44
CA PRO A 2 -6.21 -9.19 17.35
C PRO A 2 -7.03 -10.27 16.64
N GLY A 3 -6.39 -11.01 15.73
CA GLY A 3 -7.03 -12.04 14.89
C GLY A 3 -7.55 -11.56 13.53
N ASP A 4 -7.63 -10.25 13.27
CA ASP A 4 -8.04 -9.75 11.96
C ASP A 4 -6.97 -10.02 10.88
N HIS A 5 -7.41 -10.49 9.71
CA HIS A 5 -6.57 -10.50 8.50
C HIS A 5 -6.43 -9.07 7.96
N VAL A 6 -5.20 -8.69 7.65
CA VAL A 6 -4.86 -7.33 7.22
C VAL A 6 -3.82 -7.33 6.09
N LEU A 7 -3.87 -6.32 5.25
CA LEU A 7 -2.82 -5.97 4.30
C LEU A 7 -2.13 -4.66 4.70
N PRO A 8 -0.81 -4.67 4.95
CA PRO A 8 -0.01 -3.46 5.03
C PRO A 8 0.04 -2.72 3.70
N VAL A 9 -0.30 -1.44 3.68
CA VAL A 9 -0.15 -0.56 2.50
C VAL A 9 0.92 0.49 2.74
N PHE A 10 1.72 0.78 1.71
CA PHE A 10 2.87 1.69 1.81
C PHE A 10 2.49 3.18 1.83
N THR A 11 1.24 3.48 1.50
CA THR A 11 0.60 4.80 1.63
C THR A 11 -0.72 4.59 2.37
N GLY A 12 -0.93 5.33 3.46
CA GLY A 12 -2.09 5.15 4.33
C GLY A 12 -3.19 6.17 4.09
N GLU A 13 -4.25 6.06 4.89
CA GLU A 13 -5.41 6.95 4.85
C GLU A 13 -5.81 7.35 6.29
N CYS A 14 -5.58 8.60 6.67
CA CYS A 14 -5.86 9.07 8.04
C CYS A 14 -7.32 9.46 8.28
N LYS A 15 -8.15 9.49 7.23
CA LYS A 15 -9.58 9.87 7.23
C LYS A 15 -9.88 11.34 7.59
N GLU A 16 -8.93 12.08 8.15
CA GLU A 16 -9.16 13.43 8.66
C GLU A 16 -8.61 14.57 7.81
N CYS A 17 -7.55 14.33 7.02
CA CYS A 17 -6.93 15.36 6.19
C CYS A 17 -7.77 15.72 4.95
N ALA A 18 -7.49 16.86 4.32
CA ALA A 18 -8.23 17.34 3.16
C ALA A 18 -8.22 16.31 2.00
N HIS A 19 -7.08 15.68 1.76
CA HIS A 19 -6.96 14.63 0.74
C HIS A 19 -7.79 13.38 1.06
N CYS A 20 -7.89 12.97 2.33
CA CYS A 20 -8.72 11.82 2.70
C CYS A 20 -10.22 12.14 2.68
N LYS A 21 -10.60 13.42 2.73
CA LYS A 21 -12.00 13.89 2.64
C LYS A 21 -12.43 14.23 1.21
N SER A 22 -11.49 14.27 0.26
CA SER A 22 -11.75 14.45 -1.17
C SER A 22 -12.20 13.15 -1.80
N GLU A 23 -13.05 13.25 -2.84
CA GLU A 23 -13.52 12.09 -3.61
C GLU A 23 -12.48 11.63 -4.65
N GLU A 24 -11.55 12.49 -5.02
CA GLU A 24 -10.63 12.32 -6.14
C GLU A 24 -9.23 11.87 -5.71
N SER A 25 -8.85 12.10 -4.45
CA SER A 25 -7.48 11.92 -3.98
C SER A 25 -7.31 10.74 -3.03
N ASN A 26 -6.17 10.07 -3.15
CA ASN A 26 -5.68 9.05 -2.20
C ASN A 26 -4.36 9.47 -1.53
N MET A 27 -3.94 10.74 -1.67
CA MET A 27 -2.63 11.24 -1.23
C MET A 27 -2.70 11.83 0.18
N CYS A 28 -2.94 10.97 1.18
CA CYS A 28 -3.09 11.39 2.58
C CYS A 28 -1.96 12.32 3.05
N ASP A 29 -2.32 13.45 3.67
CA ASP A 29 -1.32 14.43 4.10
C ASP A 29 -0.31 13.89 5.11
N VAL A 30 -0.79 13.00 5.97
CA VAL A 30 -0.06 12.44 7.12
C VAL A 30 0.64 11.13 6.76
N LEU A 31 -0.02 10.27 5.98
CA LEU A 31 0.37 8.88 5.76
C LEU A 31 0.82 8.57 4.34
N ARG A 32 1.00 9.58 3.48
CA ARG A 32 1.60 9.41 2.15
C ARG A 32 2.96 8.70 2.24
N ILE A 33 3.32 8.02 1.15
CA ILE A 33 4.61 7.35 1.01
C ILE A 33 5.77 8.29 1.38
N ASN A 34 6.73 7.75 2.14
CA ASN A 34 8.00 8.39 2.44
C ASN A 34 9.06 7.29 2.54
N THR A 35 10.01 7.29 1.60
CA THR A 35 11.07 6.29 1.48
C THR A 35 12.23 6.52 2.46
N ASP A 36 12.36 7.73 2.98
CA ASP A 36 13.54 8.16 3.76
C ASP A 36 13.27 8.16 5.27
N ARG A 37 12.00 8.05 5.69
CA ARG A 37 11.59 8.21 7.09
C ARG A 37 12.28 7.22 8.04
N GLY A 38 12.38 5.95 7.70
CA GLY A 38 13.08 4.95 8.53
C GLY A 38 12.46 4.63 9.92
N VAL A 39 11.50 5.41 10.41
CA VAL A 39 11.01 5.36 11.80
C VAL A 39 9.49 5.49 11.90
N MET A 40 8.93 5.20 13.07
CA MET A 40 7.49 5.38 13.33
C MET A 40 7.12 6.85 13.48
N LEU A 41 5.93 7.23 13.01
CA LEU A 41 5.43 8.60 13.07
C LEU A 41 5.20 9.11 14.50
N ASN A 42 4.85 8.23 15.43
CA ASN A 42 4.44 8.63 16.78
C ASN A 42 5.60 9.20 17.63
N ASP A 43 6.79 8.62 17.52
CA ASP A 43 7.93 8.93 18.38
C ASP A 43 9.25 9.10 17.63
N GLY A 44 9.26 8.96 16.31
CA GLY A 44 10.47 9.06 15.51
C GLY A 44 11.48 7.95 15.79
N GLN A 45 11.07 6.81 16.36
CA GLN A 45 11.96 5.69 16.67
C GLN A 45 11.72 4.46 15.77
N PRO A 46 12.74 3.64 15.50
CA PRO A 46 12.54 2.32 14.91
C PRO A 46 11.85 1.37 15.90
N ARG A 47 11.38 0.22 15.40
CA ARG A 47 10.81 -0.86 16.23
C ARG A 47 11.62 -2.14 16.15
N PHE A 48 12.57 -2.18 15.24
CA PHE A 48 13.45 -3.31 15.02
C PHE A 48 14.81 -3.03 15.63
N THR A 49 15.36 -4.05 16.27
CA THR A 49 16.75 -4.07 16.68
C THR A 49 17.36 -5.42 16.28
N CYS A 50 18.64 -5.42 15.95
CA CYS A 50 19.41 -6.64 15.73
C CYS A 50 20.80 -6.43 16.32
N ASN A 51 21.25 -7.34 17.18
CA ASN A 51 22.52 -7.25 17.88
C ASN A 51 22.70 -5.90 18.61
N GLY A 52 21.62 -5.41 19.24
CA GLY A 52 21.60 -4.13 19.96
C GLY A 52 21.65 -2.88 19.09
N LYS A 53 21.62 -3.01 17.75
CA LYS A 53 21.61 -1.89 16.81
C LYS A 53 20.21 -1.70 16.20
N PRO A 54 19.75 -0.46 16.02
CA PRO A 54 18.47 -0.19 15.36
C PRO A 54 18.49 -0.65 13.90
N ILE A 55 17.40 -1.25 13.44
CA ILE A 55 17.11 -1.47 12.02
C ILE A 55 15.94 -0.56 11.64
N TYR A 56 16.12 0.21 10.56
CA TYR A 56 15.12 1.16 10.11
C TYR A 56 13.97 0.49 9.37
N HIS A 57 12.79 1.12 9.48
CA HIS A 57 11.60 0.76 8.74
C HIS A 57 11.75 1.12 7.25
N PHE A 58 11.06 0.39 6.39
CA PHE A 58 10.93 0.75 4.98
C PHE A 58 9.46 1.01 4.63
N VAL A 59 9.19 2.18 4.05
CA VAL A 59 7.86 2.69 3.66
C VAL A 59 6.76 2.48 4.71
N GLY A 60 7.13 2.46 6.00
CA GLY A 60 6.22 2.27 7.12
C GLY A 60 5.55 0.89 7.21
N THR A 61 6.07 -0.14 6.51
CA THR A 61 5.50 -1.50 6.52
C THR A 61 6.49 -2.57 6.99
N SER A 62 7.71 -2.59 6.43
CA SER A 62 8.77 -3.55 6.77
C SER A 62 8.29 -5.01 6.84
N THR A 63 7.68 -5.50 5.77
CA THR A 63 7.02 -6.82 5.71
C THR A 63 7.98 -8.01 5.60
N PHE A 64 9.28 -7.78 5.50
CA PHE A 64 10.31 -8.84 5.50
C PHE A 64 10.75 -9.16 6.93
N SER A 65 9.78 -9.49 7.78
CA SER A 65 9.93 -9.88 9.19
C SER A 65 8.70 -10.68 9.60
N GLU A 66 8.86 -11.67 10.47
CA GLU A 66 7.73 -12.47 11.00
C GLU A 66 6.71 -11.58 11.73
N TYR A 67 7.17 -10.49 12.34
CA TYR A 67 6.35 -9.48 12.99
C TYR A 67 6.81 -8.07 12.59
N THR A 68 5.87 -7.14 12.48
CA THR A 68 6.13 -5.73 12.20
C THR A 68 5.16 -4.84 12.98
N VAL A 69 5.51 -3.57 13.14
CA VAL A 69 4.69 -2.54 13.79
C VAL A 69 4.38 -1.46 12.77
N ILE A 70 3.09 -1.22 12.54
CA ILE A 70 2.59 -0.36 11.45
C ILE A 70 1.57 0.63 12.02
N HIS A 71 1.52 1.84 11.46
CA HIS A 71 0.46 2.80 11.80
C HIS A 71 -0.90 2.26 11.33
N VAL A 72 -1.94 2.32 12.16
CA VAL A 72 -3.26 1.70 11.86
C VAL A 72 -3.87 2.19 10.55
N GLY A 73 -3.70 3.46 10.18
CA GLY A 73 -4.15 4.02 8.90
C GLY A 73 -3.42 3.45 7.66
N CYS A 74 -2.38 2.64 7.85
CA CYS A 74 -1.67 1.90 6.80
C CYS A 74 -2.00 0.40 6.82
N LEU A 75 -3.03 -0.03 7.56
CA LEU A 75 -3.52 -1.40 7.59
C LEU A 75 -4.95 -1.46 7.01
N ALA A 76 -5.12 -2.18 5.91
CA ALA A 76 -6.44 -2.51 5.39
C ALA A 76 -6.90 -3.83 5.99
N LYS A 77 -7.94 -3.81 6.84
CA LYS A 77 -8.64 -5.03 7.27
C LYS A 77 -9.34 -5.66 6.05
N ILE A 78 -9.14 -6.96 5.86
CA ILE A 78 -9.68 -7.70 4.72
C ILE A 78 -10.59 -8.85 5.16
N ASN A 79 -11.21 -9.51 4.19
CA ASN A 79 -12.02 -10.71 4.42
C ASN A 79 -11.15 -11.82 5.07
N PRO A 80 -11.54 -12.40 6.22
CA PRO A 80 -10.79 -13.47 6.87
C PRO A 80 -10.65 -14.74 6.01
N ASP A 81 -11.56 -14.97 5.05
CA ASP A 81 -11.50 -16.14 4.15
C ASP A 81 -10.55 -15.93 2.97
N ALA A 82 -9.98 -14.72 2.80
CA ALA A 82 -9.06 -14.44 1.72
C ALA A 82 -7.71 -15.17 1.92
N PRO A 83 -7.24 -15.94 0.92
CA PRO A 83 -5.97 -16.64 1.01
C PRO A 83 -4.80 -15.64 0.98
N LEU A 84 -4.16 -15.43 2.13
CA LEU A 84 -3.11 -14.40 2.34
C LEU A 84 -1.90 -14.58 1.43
N ASP A 85 -1.58 -15.82 1.06
CA ASP A 85 -0.53 -16.20 0.10
C ASP A 85 -0.81 -15.73 -1.33
N LYS A 86 -2.07 -15.38 -1.64
CA LYS A 86 -2.48 -14.84 -2.94
C LYS A 86 -2.77 -13.36 -2.88
N VAL A 87 -3.49 -12.88 -1.86
CA VAL A 87 -3.96 -11.48 -1.84
C VAL A 87 -2.89 -10.48 -1.39
N CYS A 88 -1.74 -10.94 -0.89
CA CYS A 88 -0.65 -10.07 -0.47
C CYS A 88 -0.16 -9.12 -1.59
N VAL A 89 -0.22 -9.54 -2.85
CA VAL A 89 0.20 -8.71 -4.01
C VAL A 89 -0.73 -7.52 -4.28
N LEU A 90 -1.93 -7.50 -3.70
CA LEU A 90 -2.89 -6.41 -3.85
C LEU A 90 -2.49 -5.15 -3.07
N SER A 91 -1.53 -5.22 -2.16
CA SER A 91 -1.15 -4.06 -1.34
C SER A 91 -0.19 -3.08 -2.03
N CYS A 92 0.26 -3.39 -3.25
CA CYS A 92 1.13 -2.53 -4.04
C CYS A 92 0.89 -2.72 -5.56
N GLY A 93 1.78 -3.44 -6.24
CA GLY A 93 1.93 -3.38 -7.70
C GLY A 93 0.68 -3.72 -8.50
N ILE A 94 -0.10 -4.73 -8.09
CA ILE A 94 -1.33 -5.10 -8.81
C ILE A 94 -2.36 -3.97 -8.74
N SER A 95 -2.67 -3.50 -7.54
CA SER A 95 -3.64 -2.41 -7.36
C SER A 95 -3.19 -1.10 -7.99
N THR A 96 -1.88 -0.82 -8.01
CA THR A 96 -1.33 0.33 -8.75
C THR A 96 -1.64 0.24 -10.24
N GLY A 97 -1.34 -0.90 -10.88
CA GLY A 97 -1.57 -1.09 -12.31
C GLY A 97 -3.05 -1.10 -12.67
N PHE A 98 -3.82 -1.96 -12.01
CA PHE A 98 -5.26 -2.08 -12.23
C PHE A 98 -5.98 -0.75 -12.00
N GLY A 99 -5.68 -0.07 -10.89
CA GLY A 99 -6.23 1.24 -10.54
C GLY A 99 -5.84 2.34 -11.54
N ALA A 100 -4.62 2.32 -12.08
CA ALA A 100 -4.22 3.26 -13.13
C ALA A 100 -5.13 3.14 -14.36
N THR A 101 -5.53 1.93 -14.72
CA THR A 101 -6.44 1.73 -15.86
C THR A 101 -7.88 2.08 -15.52
N VAL A 102 -8.45 1.47 -14.48
CA VAL A 102 -9.90 1.59 -14.22
C VAL A 102 -10.32 2.88 -13.53
N ASN A 103 -9.44 3.49 -12.73
CA ASN A 103 -9.76 4.69 -11.95
C ASN A 103 -9.21 5.98 -12.58
N VAL A 104 -8.13 5.90 -13.37
CA VAL A 104 -7.45 7.09 -13.94
C VAL A 104 -7.67 7.17 -15.45
N ALA A 105 -7.18 6.19 -16.22
CA ALA A 105 -7.27 6.21 -17.67
C ALA A 105 -8.71 6.02 -18.22
N LYS A 106 -9.50 5.15 -17.56
CA LYS A 106 -10.92 4.87 -17.86
C LYS A 106 -11.18 4.58 -19.35
N PRO A 107 -10.50 3.60 -19.97
CA PRO A 107 -10.74 3.27 -21.37
C PRO A 107 -12.19 2.84 -21.59
N LYS A 108 -12.78 3.34 -22.67
CA LYS A 108 -14.11 2.92 -23.13
C LYS A 108 -13.99 1.60 -23.90
N LYS A 109 -15.06 0.80 -23.86
CA LYS A 109 -15.14 -0.45 -24.62
C LYS A 109 -14.79 -0.22 -26.10
N GLY A 110 -13.87 -1.03 -26.61
CA GLY A 110 -13.41 -0.98 -28.00
C GLY A 110 -12.24 -0.02 -28.27
N GLN A 111 -11.73 0.69 -27.26
CA GLN A 111 -10.49 1.45 -27.40
C GLN A 111 -9.25 0.53 -27.40
N THR A 112 -8.19 0.98 -28.07
CA THR A 112 -6.88 0.34 -28.04
C THR A 112 -6.01 0.99 -26.97
N VAL A 113 -5.41 0.19 -26.09
CA VAL A 113 -4.53 0.64 -25.01
C VAL A 113 -3.09 0.20 -25.28
N ALA A 114 -2.14 1.11 -25.09
CA ALA A 114 -0.70 0.81 -25.14
C ALA A 114 -0.13 0.80 -23.71
N ILE A 115 0.60 -0.24 -23.36
CA ILE A 115 1.20 -0.43 -22.03
C ILE A 115 2.71 -0.52 -22.17
N PHE A 116 3.42 0.38 -21.50
CA PHE A 116 4.87 0.45 -21.52
C PHE A 116 5.44 -0.16 -20.24
N GLY A 117 6.00 -1.37 -20.38
CA GLY A 117 6.55 -2.17 -19.27
C GLY A 117 5.65 -3.35 -18.91
N LEU A 118 6.25 -4.53 -18.74
CA LEU A 118 5.53 -5.81 -18.52
C LEU A 118 5.91 -6.47 -17.19
N GLY A 119 6.23 -5.66 -16.18
CA GLY A 119 6.33 -6.12 -14.79
C GLY A 119 4.94 -6.24 -14.13
N ALA A 120 4.89 -6.49 -12.82
CA ALA A 120 3.63 -6.68 -12.09
C ALA A 120 2.61 -5.54 -12.29
N VAL A 121 3.08 -4.28 -12.26
CA VAL A 121 2.23 -3.10 -12.50
C VAL A 121 1.68 -3.07 -13.92
N GLY A 122 2.53 -3.31 -14.93
CA GLY A 122 2.12 -3.28 -16.32
C GLY A 122 1.14 -4.39 -16.69
N LEU A 123 1.37 -5.60 -16.18
CA LEU A 123 0.45 -6.73 -16.36
C LEU A 123 -0.91 -6.47 -15.69
N ALA A 124 -0.91 -5.87 -14.49
CA ALA A 124 -2.17 -5.50 -13.84
C ALA A 124 -2.88 -4.32 -14.53
N ALA A 125 -2.14 -3.41 -15.16
CA ALA A 125 -2.73 -2.39 -16.01
C ALA A 125 -3.40 -3.01 -17.25
N ALA A 126 -2.81 -4.07 -17.82
CA ALA A 126 -3.38 -4.83 -18.93
C ALA A 126 -4.66 -5.57 -18.52
N GLU A 127 -4.69 -6.14 -17.32
CA GLU A 127 -5.89 -6.77 -16.77
C GLU A 127 -7.07 -5.80 -16.63
N GLY A 128 -6.79 -4.51 -16.37
CA GLY A 128 -7.83 -3.48 -16.27
C GLY A 128 -8.25 -2.83 -17.59
N ALA A 129 -7.56 -3.13 -18.71
CA ALA A 129 -7.71 -2.44 -20.00
C ALA A 129 -8.77 -3.09 -20.90
#